data_AF-A0A920V0X5-F1
#
_entry.id   AF-A0A920V0X5-F1
#
_cell.length_a   1.000
_cell.length_b   1.000
_cell.length_c   1.000
_cell.angle_alpha   90.00
_cell.angle_beta   90.00
_cell.angle_gamma   90.00
#
_symmetry.space_group_name_H-M   'P 1'
#
loop_
_entity.id
_entity.type
_entity.pdbx_description
1 polymer ?
#
loop_
_entity_poly.entity_id
_entity_poly.type
_entity_poly.pdbx_seq_one_letter_code
_entity_poly.pdbx_strand_id
1 'polypeptide(L)'
;MLVCGFSLSVVIALLLLILKPNPEYPLSMADVAKGMTFSLGDPLERSAVLFAVISLLGALGTTANEMFMYPYWILEKGYAQNLGSADDEGWVDRAKGWIKVLQVDAGVATLLATVITAAYFLVGCAILHKRGEGPHRNEGRRTTLADLHRDLRRVVVQRLHVRWLLYPVLDHRRCRGGLGTMWTDLLSSMGTFQYDNDTARRRYNRIFQNLYRAAFLGITLYSTLFGAAPEKLVIMGQFINGLVNTPLLMIGILYLAFKTDKRLRMSTFTSVALIVTAIAILSCIVMGFFGGGGHYFSTSPAGNGC
;
A
#
# COMPACT_ATOMS: atom_id res chain seq x y z
N MET A 1 11.46 -7.62 -14.04
CA MET A 1 11.37 -9.02 -14.52
C MET A 1 10.92 -9.98 -13.43
N LEU A 2 11.59 -10.08 -12.27
CA LEU A 2 11.14 -11.03 -11.23
C LEU A 2 9.74 -10.72 -10.67
N VAL A 3 9.43 -9.47 -10.34
CA VAL A 3 8.09 -9.09 -9.84
C VAL A 3 7.00 -9.41 -10.86
N CYS A 4 7.22 -9.07 -12.14
CA CYS A 4 6.29 -9.39 -13.22
C CYS A 4 6.07 -10.90 -13.36
N GLY A 5 7.14 -11.70 -13.33
CA GLY A 5 7.05 -13.15 -13.42
C GLY A 5 6.32 -13.78 -12.22
N PHE A 6 6.57 -13.26 -11.01
CA PHE A 6 5.89 -13.72 -9.80
C PHE A 6 4.40 -13.35 -9.81
N SER A 7 4.06 -12.10 -10.14
CA SER A 7 2.65 -11.68 -10.27
C SER A 7 1.91 -12.49 -11.33
N LEU A 8 2.55 -12.75 -12.48
CA LEU A 8 1.97 -13.56 -13.54
C LEU A 8 1.77 -15.03 -13.09
N SER A 9 2.71 -15.61 -12.33
CA SER A 9 2.52 -16.96 -11.79
C SER A 9 1.32 -17.07 -10.84
N VAL A 10 1.03 -16.03 -10.07
CA VAL A 10 -0.10 -16.02 -9.13
C VAL A 10 -1.42 -15.86 -9.86
N VAL A 11 -1.47 -15.02 -10.90
CA VAL A 11 -2.64 -14.92 -11.78
C VAL A 11 -2.92 -16.24 -12.50
N ILE A 12 -1.88 -16.91 -13.00
CA ILE A 12 -2.02 -18.25 -13.61
C ILE A 12 -2.49 -19.26 -12.58
N ALA A 13 -1.95 -19.25 -11.36
CA ALA A 13 -2.38 -20.15 -10.29
C ALA A 13 -3.87 -19.96 -9.96
N LEU A 14 -4.34 -18.72 -9.85
CA LEU A 14 -5.77 -18.44 -9.67
C LEU A 14 -6.60 -18.97 -10.83
N LEU A 15 -6.18 -18.73 -12.08
CA LEU A 15 -6.88 -19.20 -13.26
C LEU A 15 -6.96 -20.73 -13.31
N LEU A 16 -5.90 -21.43 -12.89
CA LEU A 16 -5.91 -22.89 -12.76
C LEU A 16 -6.88 -23.37 -11.66
N LEU A 17 -6.95 -22.69 -10.51
CA LEU A 17 -7.92 -23.03 -9.45
C LEU A 17 -9.37 -22.87 -9.93
N ILE A 18 -9.64 -21.85 -10.75
CA ILE A 18 -10.97 -21.59 -11.31
C ILE A 18 -11.33 -22.60 -12.41
N LEU A 19 -10.41 -22.83 -13.36
CA LEU A 19 -10.67 -23.68 -14.53
C LEU A 19 -10.59 -25.18 -14.22
N LYS A 20 -9.83 -25.57 -13.20
CA LYS A 20 -9.73 -26.95 -12.71
C LYS A 20 -10.07 -26.97 -11.22
N PRO A 21 -11.37 -26.97 -10.87
CA PRO A 21 -11.81 -27.02 -9.48
C PRO A 21 -11.22 -28.26 -8.81
N ASN A 22 -10.32 -28.04 -7.86
CA ASN A 22 -9.74 -29.10 -7.07
C ASN A 22 -10.51 -29.17 -5.74
N PRO A 23 -11.05 -30.35 -5.33
CA PRO A 23 -11.68 -30.50 -4.03
C PRO A 23 -10.76 -30.13 -2.86
N GLU A 24 -9.44 -30.16 -3.06
CA GLU A 24 -8.46 -29.74 -2.08
C GLU A 24 -8.37 -28.22 -1.86
N TYR A 25 -8.77 -27.39 -2.82
CA TYR A 25 -8.72 -25.93 -2.74
C TYR A 25 -10.02 -25.35 -3.29
N PRO A 26 -11.13 -25.46 -2.54
CA PRO A 26 -12.43 -25.03 -3.02
C PRO A 26 -12.44 -23.51 -3.19
N LEU A 27 -12.54 -23.06 -4.43
CA LEU A 27 -12.81 -21.68 -4.78
C LEU A 27 -13.92 -21.68 -5.84
N SER A 28 -15.16 -21.43 -5.41
CA SER A 28 -16.28 -21.29 -6.33
C SER A 28 -16.50 -19.82 -6.68
N MET A 29 -16.93 -19.55 -7.92
CA MET A 29 -17.38 -18.21 -8.31
C MET A 29 -18.59 -17.74 -7.49
N ALA A 30 -19.38 -18.67 -6.94
CA ALA A 30 -20.45 -18.34 -6.01
C ALA A 30 -19.92 -17.73 -4.71
N ASP A 31 -18.79 -18.21 -4.20
CA ASP A 31 -18.16 -17.67 -2.98
C ASP A 31 -17.58 -16.28 -3.22
N VAL A 32 -16.99 -16.07 -4.41
CA VAL A 32 -16.51 -14.73 -4.83
C VAL A 32 -17.69 -13.77 -4.94
N ALA A 33 -18.78 -14.16 -5.60
CA ALA A 33 -19.97 -13.33 -5.74
C ALA A 33 -20.61 -13.01 -4.38
N LYS A 34 -20.63 -13.97 -3.45
CA LYS A 34 -21.08 -13.75 -2.06
C LYS A 34 -20.18 -12.75 -1.32
N GLY A 35 -18.86 -12.82 -1.54
CA GLY A 35 -17.88 -11.90 -0.97
C GLY A 35 -17.93 -10.47 -1.53
N MET A 36 -18.53 -10.27 -2.71
CA MET A 36 -18.76 -8.94 -3.30
C MET A 36 -19.93 -8.17 -2.65
N THR A 37 -20.53 -8.72 -1.59
CA THR A 37 -21.53 -8.00 -0.80
C THR A 37 -20.85 -6.99 0.14
N PHE A 38 -21.41 -5.79 0.26
CA PHE A 38 -20.92 -4.76 1.18
C PHE A 38 -21.34 -5.06 2.63
N SER A 39 -20.88 -6.20 3.16
CA SER A 39 -21.09 -6.60 4.54
C SER A 39 -19.79 -6.49 5.33
N LEU A 40 -19.85 -5.83 6.48
CA LEU A 40 -18.72 -5.74 7.42
C LEU A 40 -18.64 -6.95 8.38
N GLY A 41 -19.29 -8.06 8.01
CA GLY A 41 -19.37 -9.27 8.83
C GLY A 41 -20.28 -9.12 10.05
N ASP A 42 -20.27 -10.16 10.88
CA ASP A 42 -21.03 -10.17 12.12
C ASP A 42 -20.52 -9.09 13.11
N PRO A 43 -21.39 -8.53 13.97
CA PRO A 43 -21.00 -7.48 14.91
C PRO A 43 -19.80 -7.84 15.80
N LEU A 44 -19.62 -9.13 16.10
CA LEU A 44 -18.52 -9.65 16.93
C LEU A 44 -17.15 -9.62 16.21
N GLU A 45 -17.14 -9.78 14.89
CA GLU A 45 -15.90 -9.80 14.08
C GLU A 45 -15.61 -8.45 13.41
N ARG A 46 -16.59 -7.54 13.43
CA ARG A 46 -16.52 -6.23 12.77
C ARG A 46 -15.26 -5.44 13.13
N SER A 47 -14.79 -5.50 14.36
CA SER A 47 -13.56 -4.82 14.79
C SER A 47 -12.31 -5.40 14.13
N ALA A 48 -12.24 -6.72 13.96
CA ALA A 48 -11.16 -7.41 13.24
C ALA A 48 -11.15 -7.04 11.76
N VAL A 49 -12.34 -7.06 11.15
CA VAL A 49 -12.54 -6.72 9.74
C VAL A 49 -12.18 -5.26 9.49
N LEU A 50 -12.64 -4.33 10.33
CA LEU A 50 -12.29 -2.92 10.22
C LEU A 50 -10.79 -2.66 10.38
N PHE A 51 -10.13 -3.35 11.33
CA PHE A 51 -8.68 -3.26 11.48
C PHE A 51 -7.97 -3.75 10.21
N ALA A 52 -8.36 -4.89 9.66
CA ALA A 52 -7.80 -5.41 8.41
C ALA A 52 -8.05 -4.47 7.23
N VAL A 53 -9.26 -3.90 7.10
CA VAL A 53 -9.60 -2.92 6.06
C VAL A 53 -8.74 -1.67 6.16
N ILE A 54 -8.57 -1.10 7.36
CA ILE A 54 -7.72 0.09 7.57
C ILE A 54 -6.25 -0.24 7.30
N SER A 55 -5.76 -1.40 7.73
CA SER A 55 -4.41 -1.87 7.39
C SER A 55 -4.23 -2.03 5.88
N LEU A 56 -5.22 -2.58 5.16
CA LEU A 56 -5.19 -2.72 3.71
C LEU A 56 -5.24 -1.35 3.02
N LEU A 57 -6.04 -0.39 3.52
CA LEU A 57 -6.04 0.99 3.02
C LEU A 57 -4.65 1.63 3.18
N GLY A 58 -3.99 1.42 4.32
CA GLY A 58 -2.63 1.92 4.55
C GLY A 58 -1.55 1.21 3.73
N ALA A 59 -1.73 -0.07 3.40
CA ALA A 59 -0.74 -0.86 2.68
C ALA A 59 -0.89 -0.82 1.15
N LEU A 60 -2.13 -0.76 0.65
CA LEU A 60 -2.51 -0.92 -0.76
C LEU A 60 -3.21 0.31 -1.34
N GLY A 61 -3.76 1.18 -0.49
CA GLY A 61 -4.14 2.52 -0.96
C GLY A 61 -2.91 3.21 -1.52
N THR A 62 -3.10 4.25 -2.35
CA THR A 62 -1.98 5.10 -2.80
C THR A 62 -1.23 5.59 -1.58
N THR A 63 -0.12 4.91 -1.25
CA THR A 63 0.56 5.16 0.01
C THR A 63 1.08 6.59 -0.03
N ALA A 64 1.16 7.26 1.13
CA ALA A 64 1.58 8.67 1.15
C ALA A 64 2.86 8.90 0.35
N ASN A 65 3.81 7.98 0.50
CA ASN A 65 5.08 8.02 -0.21
C ASN A 65 4.93 7.86 -1.73
N GLU A 66 4.03 7.02 -2.23
CA GLU A 66 3.80 6.84 -3.67
C GLU A 66 3.15 8.06 -4.30
N MET A 67 2.20 8.69 -3.60
CA MET A 67 1.58 9.95 -4.04
C MET A 67 2.61 11.08 -4.15
N PHE A 68 3.60 11.13 -3.25
CA PHE A 68 4.69 12.08 -3.36
C PHE A 68 5.73 11.68 -4.43
N MET A 69 5.93 10.39 -4.69
CA MET A 69 6.93 9.92 -5.68
C MET A 69 6.48 10.12 -7.12
N TYR A 70 5.18 9.93 -7.37
CA TYR A 70 4.64 9.89 -8.73
C TYR A 70 4.89 11.19 -9.51
N PRO A 71 4.72 12.40 -8.93
CA PRO A 71 5.08 13.65 -9.61
C PRO A 71 6.56 13.74 -10.00
N TYR A 72 7.49 13.29 -9.14
CA TYR A 72 8.92 13.26 -9.49
C TYR A 72 9.17 12.34 -10.68
N TRP A 73 8.54 11.17 -10.70
CA TRP A 73 8.69 10.23 -11.81
C TRP A 73 8.15 10.81 -13.12
N ILE A 74 6.99 11.48 -13.10
CA ILE A 74 6.41 12.17 -14.26
C ILE A 74 7.38 13.22 -14.81
N LEU A 75 7.98 14.01 -13.93
CA LEU A 75 8.95 15.05 -14.31
C LEU A 75 10.24 14.44 -14.87
N GLU A 76 10.80 13.41 -14.23
CA GLU A 76 11.99 12.70 -14.69
C GLU A 76 11.79 12.04 -16.06
N LYS A 77 10.58 11.51 -16.32
CA LYS A 77 10.22 10.91 -17.61
C LYS A 77 9.92 11.92 -18.70
N GLY A 78 9.86 13.21 -18.34
CA GLY A 78 9.71 14.27 -19.31
C GLY A 78 8.29 14.46 -19.83
N TYR A 79 7.26 13.97 -19.13
CA TYR A 79 5.86 14.19 -19.50
C TYR A 79 5.52 15.69 -19.61
N ALA A 80 6.26 16.55 -18.92
CA ALA A 80 6.08 18.01 -18.95
C ALA A 80 6.96 18.74 -19.98
N GLN A 81 7.89 18.06 -20.67
CA GLN A 81 8.91 18.72 -21.51
C GLN A 81 8.32 19.49 -22.70
N ASN A 82 7.17 19.05 -23.23
CA ASN A 82 6.54 19.63 -24.41
C ASN A 82 5.31 20.50 -24.07
N LEU A 83 5.17 20.97 -22.83
CA LEU A 83 4.04 21.82 -22.44
C LEU A 83 4.20 23.28 -22.92
N GLY A 84 5.43 23.82 -22.88
CA GLY A 84 5.69 25.25 -23.12
C GLY A 84 5.34 26.11 -21.90
N SER A 85 5.43 27.44 -22.05
CA SER A 85 5.00 28.39 -21.03
C SER A 85 3.47 28.36 -20.85
N ALA A 86 2.99 28.67 -19.65
CA ALA A 86 1.55 28.72 -19.34
C ALA A 86 0.79 29.76 -20.18
N ASP A 87 1.51 30.78 -20.66
CA ASP A 87 0.96 31.86 -21.50
C ASP A 87 1.01 31.56 -23.01
N ASP A 88 1.59 30.43 -23.42
CA ASP A 88 1.70 30.06 -24.82
C ASP A 88 0.34 29.67 -25.42
N GLU A 89 0.12 30.07 -26.69
CA GLU A 89 -1.04 29.59 -27.45
C GLU A 89 -1.06 28.06 -27.53
N GLY A 90 -2.23 27.47 -27.26
CA GLY A 90 -2.42 26.02 -27.25
C GLY A 90 -1.84 25.28 -26.03
N TRP A 91 -1.31 25.98 -25.01
CA TRP A 91 -0.82 25.35 -23.77
C TRP A 91 -1.89 24.48 -23.10
N VAL A 92 -3.13 24.98 -23.02
CA VAL A 92 -4.26 24.26 -22.41
C VAL A 92 -4.54 22.93 -23.11
N ASP A 93 -4.47 22.90 -24.44
CA ASP A 93 -4.76 21.70 -25.22
C ASP A 93 -3.63 20.67 -25.09
N ARG A 94 -2.37 21.13 -25.10
CA ARG A 94 -1.20 20.28 -24.82
C ARG A 94 -1.27 19.70 -23.41
N ALA A 95 -1.57 20.53 -22.41
CA ALA A 95 -1.73 20.12 -21.02
C ALA A 95 -2.85 19.08 -20.86
N LYS A 96 -4.02 19.30 -21.47
CA LYS A 96 -5.11 18.31 -21.48
C LYS A 96 -4.71 17.00 -22.15
N GLY A 97 -3.93 17.05 -23.23
CA GLY A 97 -3.37 15.87 -23.89
C GLY A 97 -2.50 15.06 -22.93
N TRP A 98 -1.54 15.70 -22.26
CA TRP A 98 -0.68 15.05 -21.28
C TRP A 98 -1.42 14.53 -20.05
N ILE A 99 -2.42 15.27 -19.56
CA ILE A 99 -3.30 14.81 -18.47
C ILE A 99 -4.03 13.51 -18.87
N LYS A 100 -4.52 13.40 -20.11
CA LYS A 100 -5.14 12.16 -20.59
C LYS A 100 -4.15 10.98 -20.61
N VAL A 101 -2.92 11.21 -21.06
CA VAL A 101 -1.87 10.17 -21.03
C VAL A 101 -1.61 9.73 -19.60
N LEU A 102 -1.49 10.68 -18.66
CA LEU A 102 -1.31 10.38 -17.24
C LEU A 102 -2.49 9.60 -16.63
N GLN A 103 -3.72 9.92 -17.03
CA GLN A 103 -4.92 9.20 -16.60
C GLN A 103 -4.94 7.76 -17.12
N VAL A 104 -4.53 7.53 -18.37
CA VAL A 104 -4.43 6.18 -18.95
C VAL A 104 -3.33 5.39 -18.27
N ASP A 105 -2.16 5.98 -18.08
CA ASP A 105 -1.01 5.35 -17.41
C ASP A 105 -1.37 4.93 -15.98
N ALA A 106 -1.87 5.88 -15.18
CA ALA A 106 -2.34 5.61 -13.83
C ALA A 106 -3.48 4.59 -13.81
N GLY A 107 -4.45 4.71 -14.72
CA GLY A 107 -5.59 3.79 -14.80
C GLY A 107 -5.19 2.35 -15.12
N VAL A 108 -4.28 2.15 -16.07
CA VAL A 108 -3.75 0.82 -16.42
C VAL A 108 -2.92 0.26 -15.26
N ALA A 109 -2.06 1.08 -14.65
CA ALA A 109 -1.27 0.67 -13.50
C ALA A 109 -2.15 0.25 -12.31
N THR A 110 -3.18 1.05 -11.98
CA THR A 110 -4.15 0.72 -10.93
C THR A 110 -4.92 -0.55 -11.26
N LEU A 111 -5.41 -0.72 -12.50
CA LEU A 111 -6.13 -1.93 -12.91
C LEU A 111 -5.27 -3.18 -12.73
N LEU A 112 -4.02 -3.15 -13.20
CA LEU A 112 -3.08 -4.27 -13.04
C LEU A 112 -2.81 -4.54 -11.56
N ALA A 113 -2.57 -3.50 -10.76
CA ALA A 113 -2.36 -3.65 -9.33
C ALA A 113 -3.57 -4.27 -8.63
N THR A 114 -4.79 -3.85 -8.98
CA THR A 114 -6.05 -4.42 -8.44
C THR A 114 -6.21 -5.88 -8.81
N VAL A 115 -6.00 -6.26 -10.08
CA VAL A 115 -6.11 -7.66 -10.53
C VAL A 115 -5.10 -8.54 -9.80
N ILE A 116 -3.85 -8.09 -9.69
CA ILE A 116 -2.80 -8.83 -8.99
C ILE A 116 -3.14 -8.98 -7.50
N THR A 117 -3.58 -7.90 -6.85
CA THR A 117 -3.97 -7.90 -5.45
C THR A 117 -5.14 -8.84 -5.18
N ALA A 118 -6.18 -8.78 -6.01
CA ALA A 118 -7.32 -9.69 -5.93
C ALA A 118 -6.88 -11.15 -6.10
N ALA A 119 -5.95 -11.41 -7.02
CA ALA A 119 -5.40 -12.76 -7.21
C ALA A 119 -4.67 -13.28 -5.98
N TYR A 120 -3.82 -12.47 -5.36
CA TYR A 120 -3.16 -12.84 -4.09
C TYR A 120 -4.16 -13.11 -2.98
N PHE A 121 -5.18 -12.27 -2.86
CA PHE A 121 -6.21 -12.42 -1.84
C PHE A 121 -6.98 -13.74 -2.02
N LEU A 122 -7.49 -14.01 -3.22
CA LEU A 122 -8.28 -15.21 -3.50
C LEU A 122 -7.46 -16.50 -3.36
N VAL A 123 -6.20 -16.51 -3.84
CA VAL A 123 -5.29 -17.65 -3.64
C VAL A 123 -5.01 -17.85 -2.14
N GLY A 124 -4.80 -16.77 -1.39
CA GLY A 124 -4.64 -16.83 0.07
C GLY A 124 -5.87 -17.43 0.77
N CYS A 125 -7.07 -16.98 0.40
CA CYS A 125 -8.33 -17.52 0.93
C CYS A 125 -8.48 -19.01 0.65
N ALA A 126 -8.27 -19.46 -0.60
CA ALA A 126 -8.41 -20.88 -0.97
C ALA A 126 -7.50 -21.80 -0.16
N ILE A 127 -6.31 -21.32 0.22
CA ILE A 127 -5.30 -22.10 0.93
C ILE A 127 -5.54 -22.07 2.45
N LEU A 128 -5.91 -20.92 3.00
CA LEU A 128 -6.16 -20.75 4.44
C LEU A 128 -7.50 -21.36 4.86
N HIS A 129 -8.53 -21.29 4.02
CA HIS A 129 -9.87 -21.83 4.29
C HIS A 129 -9.84 -23.36 4.50
N LYS A 130 -8.98 -24.09 3.79
CA LYS A 130 -8.80 -25.55 3.92
C LYS A 130 -8.32 -25.98 5.31
N ARG A 131 -7.57 -25.14 6.04
CA ARG A 131 -6.87 -25.57 7.26
C ARG A 131 -7.66 -25.40 8.55
N GLY A 132 -8.86 -24.83 8.52
CA GLY A 132 -9.70 -24.63 9.71
C GLY A 132 -9.03 -23.79 10.81
N GLU A 133 -7.96 -23.07 10.49
CA GLU A 133 -7.19 -22.28 11.45
C GLU A 133 -7.84 -20.91 11.60
N GLY A 134 -8.62 -20.73 12.66
CA GLY A 134 -9.05 -19.42 13.11
C GLY A 134 -7.86 -18.48 13.43
N PRO A 135 -8.10 -17.16 13.56
CA PRO A 135 -7.09 -16.09 13.55
C PRO A 135 -6.03 -16.12 14.66
N HIS A 136 -6.05 -17.11 15.57
CA HIS A 136 -5.22 -17.15 16.78
C HIS A 136 -3.97 -18.05 16.72
N ARG A 137 -3.78 -18.91 15.71
CA ARG A 137 -2.61 -19.81 15.66
C ARG A 137 -1.41 -19.17 14.94
N ASN A 138 -0.65 -18.38 15.68
CA ASN A 138 0.49 -17.59 15.17
C ASN A 138 1.64 -18.44 14.57
N GLU A 139 1.70 -19.75 14.87
CA GLU A 139 2.76 -20.65 14.36
C GLU A 139 2.47 -21.18 12.94
N GLY A 140 1.19 -21.44 12.62
CA GLY A 140 0.76 -22.08 11.37
C GLY A 140 0.83 -21.15 10.16
N ARG A 141 0.68 -19.83 10.36
CA ARG A 141 0.71 -18.83 9.27
C ARG A 141 2.12 -18.65 8.69
N ARG A 142 3.16 -18.78 9.52
CA ARG A 142 4.57 -18.67 9.10
C ARG A 142 5.02 -19.90 8.33
N THR A 143 4.68 -21.10 8.78
CA THR A 143 4.98 -22.35 8.06
C THR A 143 4.13 -22.45 6.80
N THR A 144 2.83 -22.12 6.82
CA THR A 144 1.95 -22.26 5.64
C THR A 144 2.29 -21.31 4.51
N LEU A 145 2.55 -20.02 4.79
CA LEU A 145 3.07 -19.14 3.75
C LEU A 145 4.49 -19.54 3.40
N ALA A 146 5.35 -19.94 4.35
CA ALA A 146 6.70 -20.37 4.00
C ALA A 146 6.71 -21.62 3.12
N ASP A 147 5.79 -22.58 3.32
CA ASP A 147 5.65 -23.92 2.74
C ASP A 147 4.91 -23.91 1.41
N LEU A 148 3.79 -23.20 1.27
CA LEU A 148 3.19 -22.91 -0.03
C LEU A 148 4.21 -22.21 -0.94
N HIS A 149 4.90 -21.25 -0.35
CA HIS A 149 5.90 -20.47 -1.04
C HIS A 149 7.19 -21.30 -1.12
N ARG A 150 7.41 -22.38 -0.35
CA ARG A 150 8.52 -23.37 -0.42
C ARG A 150 8.29 -24.32 -1.60
N ASP A 151 7.04 -24.74 -1.79
CA ASP A 151 6.58 -25.61 -2.87
C ASP A 151 6.53 -24.85 -4.20
N LEU A 152 6.14 -23.57 -4.19
CA LEU A 152 6.35 -22.65 -5.33
C LEU A 152 7.82 -22.19 -5.48
N ARG A 153 8.67 -22.30 -4.44
CA ARG A 153 10.10 -21.86 -4.41
C ARG A 153 11.12 -22.89 -4.88
N ARG A 154 10.72 -24.09 -5.31
CA ARG A 154 11.73 -25.08 -5.75
C ARG A 154 12.53 -24.65 -6.99
N VAL A 155 12.24 -23.50 -7.59
CA VAL A 155 13.10 -22.88 -8.60
C VAL A 155 13.37 -21.40 -8.24
N VAL A 156 14.57 -21.12 -7.70
CA VAL A 156 15.32 -19.84 -7.80
C VAL A 156 14.95 -18.63 -6.89
N VAL A 157 13.77 -18.53 -6.25
CA VAL A 157 13.29 -17.22 -5.74
C VAL A 157 13.66 -16.85 -4.29
N GLN A 158 14.10 -17.75 -3.40
CA GLN A 158 14.36 -17.38 -1.98
C GLN A 158 15.54 -16.42 -1.78
N ARG A 159 16.57 -16.51 -2.63
CA ARG A 159 17.69 -15.54 -2.65
C ARG A 159 17.31 -14.22 -3.32
N LEU A 160 16.21 -14.18 -4.09
CA LEU A 160 15.71 -12.99 -4.76
C LEU A 160 14.63 -12.27 -3.94
N HIS A 161 13.76 -12.94 -3.18
CA HIS A 161 12.75 -12.25 -2.36
C HIS A 161 13.37 -11.41 -1.25
N VAL A 162 14.41 -11.92 -0.59
CA VAL A 162 15.23 -11.14 0.34
C VAL A 162 15.98 -10.04 -0.41
N ARG A 163 16.41 -10.28 -1.66
CA ARG A 163 16.97 -9.24 -2.54
C ARG A 163 15.95 -8.15 -2.92
N TRP A 164 14.65 -8.44 -3.01
CA TRP A 164 13.55 -7.50 -3.29
C TRP A 164 13.08 -6.74 -2.06
N LEU A 165 12.97 -7.42 -0.91
CA LEU A 165 12.73 -6.78 0.39
C LEU A 165 13.90 -5.87 0.78
N LEU A 166 15.13 -6.28 0.45
CA LEU A 166 16.32 -5.45 0.52
C LEU A 166 16.60 -4.66 -0.76
N TYR A 167 15.80 -4.72 -1.84
CA TYR A 167 16.12 -3.97 -3.08
C TYR A 167 16.09 -2.45 -2.84
N PRO A 168 15.12 -1.91 -2.07
CA PRO A 168 15.17 -0.51 -1.64
C PRO A 168 16.38 -0.19 -0.74
N VAL A 169 16.90 -1.19 -0.03
CA VAL A 169 18.00 -1.06 0.94
C VAL A 169 19.39 -1.22 0.28
N LEU A 170 19.50 -2.10 -0.74
CA LEU A 170 20.73 -2.50 -1.42
C LEU A 170 20.94 -1.78 -2.75
N ASP A 171 19.88 -1.35 -3.45
CA ASP A 171 20.01 -0.45 -4.60
C ASP A 171 20.18 0.99 -4.11
N HIS A 172 21.28 1.20 -3.37
CA HIS A 172 21.69 2.45 -2.76
C HIS A 172 21.93 3.54 -3.82
N ARG A 173 22.00 3.21 -5.11
CA ARG A 173 22.22 4.15 -6.22
C ARG A 173 20.91 4.64 -6.85
N ARG A 174 19.85 3.83 -6.98
CA ARG A 174 18.56 4.25 -7.57
C ARG A 174 17.48 4.63 -6.56
N CYS A 175 17.45 4.02 -5.38
CA CYS A 175 16.52 4.43 -4.31
C CYS A 175 17.02 5.64 -3.48
N ARG A 176 18.17 6.24 -3.86
CA ARG A 176 18.69 7.44 -3.20
C ARG A 176 17.81 8.68 -3.39
N GLY A 177 16.91 8.70 -4.37
CA GLY A 177 16.10 9.88 -4.75
C GLY A 177 14.64 9.87 -4.29
N GLY A 178 14.14 8.78 -3.68
CA GLY A 178 12.71 8.65 -3.35
C GLY A 178 12.39 9.10 -1.92
N LEU A 179 12.48 8.17 -0.95
CA LEU A 179 11.96 8.42 0.39
C LEU A 179 12.75 9.47 1.19
N GLY A 180 14.08 9.44 1.17
CA GLY A 180 14.88 10.43 1.92
C GLY A 180 14.76 11.84 1.34
N THR A 181 14.65 11.92 0.02
CA THR A 181 14.53 13.18 -0.73
C THR A 181 13.18 13.82 -0.51
N MET A 182 12.08 13.05 -0.45
CA MET A 182 10.76 13.59 -0.09
C MET A 182 10.78 14.34 1.24
N TRP A 183 11.33 13.72 2.30
CA TRP A 183 11.39 14.37 3.61
C TRP A 183 12.34 15.57 3.63
N THR A 184 13.42 15.50 2.85
CA THR A 184 14.38 16.60 2.70
C THR A 184 13.75 17.78 1.94
N ASP A 185 12.98 17.50 0.88
CA ASP A 185 12.30 18.50 0.08
C ASP A 185 11.13 19.12 0.85
N LEU A 186 10.44 18.34 1.68
CA LEU A 186 9.46 18.85 2.66
C LEU A 186 10.12 19.82 3.64
N LEU A 187 11.24 19.45 4.27
CA LEU A 187 12.00 20.34 5.16
C LEU A 187 12.44 21.63 4.45
N SER A 188 12.82 21.53 3.17
CA SER A 188 13.17 22.70 2.37
C SER A 188 11.95 23.59 2.11
N SER A 189 10.79 23.01 1.77
CA SER A 189 9.53 23.74 1.57
C SER A 189 9.02 24.42 2.85
N MET A 190 9.33 23.86 4.02
CA MET A 190 9.06 24.47 5.33
C MET A 190 10.07 25.57 5.71
N GLY A 191 11.03 25.88 4.82
CA GLY A 191 12.02 26.95 5.02
C GLY A 191 13.19 26.58 5.92
N THR A 192 13.38 25.29 6.26
CA THR A 192 14.47 24.87 7.18
C THR A 192 15.85 25.02 6.54
N PHE A 193 15.96 24.86 5.22
CA PHE A 193 17.18 25.12 4.46
C PHE A 193 16.85 25.42 2.99
N GLN A 194 17.76 26.14 2.31
CA GLN A 194 17.60 26.45 0.88
C GLN A 194 17.84 25.21 0.01
N TYR A 195 16.91 24.94 -0.91
CA TYR A 195 16.94 23.77 -1.80
C TYR A 195 18.21 23.69 -2.66
N ASP A 196 18.71 24.85 -3.10
CA ASP A 196 19.89 24.98 -3.96
C ASP A 196 21.21 24.62 -3.25
N ASN A 197 21.19 24.52 -1.91
CA ASN A 197 22.36 24.09 -1.16
C ASN A 197 22.50 22.56 -1.18
N ASP A 198 23.29 22.11 -2.15
CA ASP A 198 23.55 20.70 -2.44
C ASP A 198 24.18 19.94 -1.26
N THR A 199 24.95 20.62 -0.40
CA THR A 199 25.58 20.02 0.78
C THR A 199 24.59 19.77 1.91
N ALA A 200 23.70 20.73 2.17
CA ALA A 200 22.62 20.60 3.15
C ALA A 200 21.65 19.49 2.74
N ARG A 201 21.24 19.46 1.47
CA ARG A 201 20.36 18.43 0.91
C ARG A 201 20.93 17.03 1.09
N ARG A 202 22.22 16.81 0.80
CA ARG A 202 22.88 15.49 1.01
C ARG A 202 22.96 15.11 2.49
N ARG A 203 23.16 16.07 3.39
CA ARG A 203 23.20 15.84 4.84
C ARG A 203 21.84 15.36 5.37
N TYR A 204 20.77 16.09 5.08
CA TYR A 204 19.42 15.71 5.51
C TYR A 204 18.95 14.39 4.90
N ASN A 205 19.24 14.16 3.61
CA ASN A 205 18.99 12.87 2.96
C ASN A 205 19.65 11.71 3.72
N ARG A 206 20.90 11.88 4.15
CA ARG A 206 21.63 10.86 4.92
C ARG A 206 21.03 10.66 6.31
N ILE A 207 20.63 11.73 6.98
CA ILE A 207 19.96 11.68 8.30
C ILE A 207 18.67 10.87 8.19
N PHE A 208 17.78 11.20 7.26
CA PHE A 208 16.53 10.46 7.07
C PHE A 208 16.74 9.00 6.68
N GLN A 209 17.70 8.71 5.79
CA GLN A 209 18.05 7.34 5.44
C GLN A 209 18.55 6.54 6.65
N ASN A 210 19.39 7.15 7.49
CA ASN A 210 19.90 6.51 8.70
C ASN A 210 18.82 6.32 9.77
N LEU A 211 17.95 7.32 9.97
CA LEU A 211 16.80 7.21 10.87
C LEU A 211 15.86 6.09 10.47
N TYR A 212 15.52 5.99 9.18
CA TYR A 212 14.68 4.91 8.67
C TYR A 212 15.33 3.54 8.90
N ARG A 213 16.62 3.39 8.59
CA ARG A 213 17.37 2.14 8.84
C ARG A 213 17.42 1.79 10.33
N ALA A 214 17.66 2.77 11.19
CA ALA A 214 17.71 2.59 12.64
C ALA A 214 16.35 2.18 13.20
N ALA A 215 15.25 2.75 12.70
CA ALA A 215 13.90 2.37 13.10
C ALA A 215 13.58 0.91 12.74
N PHE A 216 13.90 0.47 11.51
CA PHE A 216 13.71 -0.93 11.10
C PHE A 216 14.59 -1.90 11.90
N LEU A 217 15.84 -1.51 12.16
CA LEU A 217 16.74 -2.30 13.01
C LEU A 217 16.19 -2.40 14.44
N GLY A 218 15.71 -1.30 15.02
CA GLY A 218 15.10 -1.26 16.34
C GLY A 218 13.86 -2.15 16.45
N ILE A 219 12.97 -2.10 15.46
CA ILE A 219 11.79 -2.98 15.39
C ILE A 219 12.20 -4.45 15.30
N THR A 220 13.24 -4.75 14.51
CA THR A 220 13.74 -6.13 14.35
C THR A 220 14.35 -6.63 15.67
N LEU A 221 15.17 -5.81 16.32
CA LEU A 221 15.77 -6.14 17.62
C LEU A 221 14.70 -6.33 18.70
N TYR A 222 13.71 -5.44 18.75
CA TYR A 222 12.56 -5.57 19.64
C TYR A 222 11.79 -6.88 19.41
N SER A 223 11.51 -7.23 18.16
CA SER A 223 10.86 -8.50 17.81
C SER A 223 11.69 -9.72 18.25
N THR A 224 13.02 -9.68 18.08
CA THR A 224 13.90 -10.79 18.49
C THR A 224 14.07 -10.92 20.01
N LEU A 225 14.04 -9.80 20.74
CA LEU A 225 14.28 -9.78 22.20
C LEU A 225 13.01 -10.06 22.99
N PHE A 226 11.85 -9.57 22.53
CA PHE A 226 10.57 -9.70 23.23
C PHE A 226 9.66 -10.79 22.63
N GLY A 227 10.13 -11.53 21.63
CA GLY A 227 9.38 -12.62 20.99
C GLY A 227 8.13 -12.18 20.24
N ALA A 228 7.98 -10.88 19.95
CA ALA A 228 6.82 -10.36 19.24
C ALA A 228 6.82 -10.84 17.78
N ALA A 229 5.69 -11.37 17.31
CA ALA A 229 5.57 -11.85 15.94
C ALA A 229 5.72 -10.69 14.92
N PRO A 230 6.71 -10.73 14.01
CA PRO A 230 7.06 -9.59 13.14
C PRO A 230 5.91 -9.19 12.19
N GLU A 231 5.10 -10.16 11.77
CA GLU A 231 3.87 -9.93 11.01
C GLU A 231 2.89 -8.94 11.67
N LYS A 232 2.69 -9.03 12.99
CA LYS A 232 1.75 -8.17 13.71
C LYS A 232 2.25 -6.73 13.74
N LEU A 233 3.57 -6.55 13.88
CA LEU A 233 4.22 -5.24 13.83
C LEU A 233 4.10 -4.60 12.45
N VAL A 234 4.22 -5.39 11.38
CA VAL A 234 4.01 -4.90 10.01
C VAL A 234 2.55 -4.49 9.80
N ILE A 235 1.59 -5.32 10.19
CA ILE A 235 0.16 -5.00 10.04
C ILE A 235 -0.22 -3.77 10.87
N MET A 236 0.32 -3.64 12.08
CA MET A 236 0.14 -2.46 12.94
C MET A 236 0.76 -1.20 12.31
N GLY A 237 1.95 -1.30 11.72
CA GLY A 237 2.56 -0.19 10.99
C GLY A 237 1.69 0.29 9.83
N GLN A 238 1.09 -0.65 9.08
CA GLN A 238 0.16 -0.32 8.00
C GLN A 238 -1.17 0.22 8.52
N PHE A 239 -1.64 -0.25 9.69
CA PHE A 239 -2.82 0.33 10.35
C PHE A 239 -2.58 1.80 10.70
N ILE A 240 -1.44 2.13 11.32
CA ILE A 240 -1.08 3.52 11.65
C ILE A 240 -0.95 4.37 10.39
N ASN A 241 -0.32 3.83 9.33
CA ASN A 241 -0.24 4.50 8.02
C ASN A 241 -1.64 4.77 7.45
N GLY A 242 -2.52 3.77 7.51
CA GLY A 242 -3.91 3.86 7.07
C GLY A 242 -4.71 4.90 7.85
N LEU A 243 -4.56 4.92 9.16
CA LEU A 243 -5.28 5.79 10.09
C LEU A 243 -4.84 7.25 9.99
N VAL A 244 -3.53 7.52 9.91
CA VAL A 244 -2.98 8.88 10.02
C VAL A 244 -2.65 9.47 8.66
N ASN A 245 -1.96 8.73 7.80
CA ASN A 245 -1.47 9.28 6.55
C ASN A 245 -2.55 9.32 5.48
N THR A 246 -3.48 8.36 5.43
CA THR A 246 -4.55 8.36 4.42
C THR A 246 -5.45 9.59 4.52
N PRO A 247 -5.98 10.01 5.70
CA PRO A 247 -6.77 11.23 5.79
C PRO A 247 -5.98 12.49 5.43
N LEU A 248 -4.72 12.57 5.85
CA LEU A 248 -3.84 13.69 5.52
C LEU A 248 -3.66 13.84 4.00
N LEU A 249 -3.45 12.71 3.31
CA LEU A 249 -3.39 12.69 1.85
C LEU A 249 -4.71 13.10 1.22
N MET A 250 -5.84 12.59 1.71
CA MET A 250 -7.15 12.95 1.15
C MET A 250 -7.40 14.46 1.24
N ILE A 251 -7.05 15.09 2.36
CA ILE A 251 -7.13 16.55 2.51
C ILE A 251 -6.19 17.23 1.52
N GLY A 252 -4.96 16.76 1.36
CA GLY A 252 -3.99 17.30 0.40
C GLY A 252 -4.46 17.20 -1.06
N ILE A 253 -5.01 16.05 -1.45
CA ILE A 253 -5.56 15.81 -2.79
C ILE A 253 -6.74 16.72 -3.05
N LEU A 254 -7.70 16.83 -2.11
CA LEU A 254 -8.84 17.74 -2.24
C LEU A 254 -8.38 19.20 -2.34
N TYR A 255 -7.44 19.62 -1.49
CA TYR A 255 -6.88 20.97 -1.54
C TYR A 255 -6.24 21.27 -2.90
N LEU A 256 -5.39 20.37 -3.40
CA LEU A 256 -4.72 20.56 -4.68
C LEU A 256 -5.69 20.50 -5.87
N ALA A 257 -6.69 19.61 -5.81
CA ALA A 257 -7.73 19.48 -6.81
C ALA A 257 -8.52 20.79 -7.00
N PHE A 258 -8.81 21.51 -5.91
CA PHE A 258 -9.51 22.80 -5.96
C PHE A 258 -8.60 24.01 -6.21
N LYS A 259 -7.29 23.90 -5.94
CA LYS A 259 -6.29 24.94 -6.23
C LYS A 259 -5.79 24.93 -7.68
N THR A 260 -5.98 23.82 -8.39
CA THR A 260 -5.59 23.68 -9.81
C THR A 260 -6.32 24.71 -10.69
N ASP A 261 -5.65 25.20 -11.74
CA ASP A 261 -6.22 26.16 -12.71
C ASP A 261 -7.59 25.68 -13.21
N LYS A 262 -8.58 26.58 -13.19
CA LYS A 262 -9.94 26.35 -13.68
C LYS A 262 -9.96 25.83 -15.12
N ARG A 263 -8.98 26.21 -15.95
CA ARG A 263 -8.85 25.76 -17.35
C ARG A 263 -8.53 24.26 -17.49
N LEU A 264 -7.87 23.67 -16.49
CA LEU A 264 -7.43 22.27 -16.46
C LEU A 264 -8.19 21.44 -15.41
N ARG A 265 -9.13 22.05 -14.68
CA ARG A 265 -9.83 21.40 -13.60
C ARG A 265 -10.68 20.23 -14.11
N MET A 266 -10.77 19.19 -13.27
CA MET A 266 -11.58 18.00 -13.54
C MET A 266 -13.07 18.35 -13.74
N SER A 267 -13.79 17.46 -14.43
CA SER A 267 -15.23 17.60 -14.63
C SER A 267 -15.99 17.61 -13.30
N THR A 268 -17.18 18.21 -13.28
CA THR A 268 -18.04 18.25 -12.09
C THR A 268 -18.36 16.84 -11.57
N PHE A 269 -18.58 15.88 -12.47
CA PHE A 269 -18.81 14.48 -12.10
C PHE A 269 -17.62 13.87 -11.37
N THR A 270 -16.40 14.05 -11.92
CA THR A 270 -15.16 13.55 -11.30
C THR A 270 -14.91 14.20 -9.94
N SER A 271 -15.21 15.50 -9.81
CA SER A 271 -15.07 16.22 -8.54
C SER A 271 -16.02 15.70 -7.47
N VAL A 272 -17.28 15.42 -7.83
CA VAL A 272 -18.26 14.85 -6.89
C VAL A 272 -17.84 13.43 -6.50
N ALA A 273 -17.44 12.60 -7.47
CA ALA A 273 -16.94 11.25 -7.20
C ALA A 273 -15.74 11.28 -6.24
N LEU A 274 -14.79 12.20 -6.43
CA LEU A 274 -13.64 12.38 -5.54
C LEU A 274 -14.09 12.70 -4.09
N ILE A 275 -15.01 13.66 -3.92
CA ILE A 275 -15.54 14.01 -2.59
C ILE A 275 -16.22 12.81 -1.94
N VAL A 276 -17.08 12.10 -2.67
CA VAL A 276 -17.78 10.92 -2.16
C VAL A 276 -16.80 9.84 -1.72
N THR A 277 -15.75 9.56 -2.50
CA THR A 277 -14.72 8.59 -2.11
C THR A 277 -13.95 9.03 -0.87
N ALA A 278 -13.60 10.32 -0.75
CA ALA A 278 -12.92 10.84 0.42
C ALA A 278 -13.78 10.74 1.69
N ILE A 279 -15.09 11.05 1.58
CA ILE A 279 -16.05 10.89 2.68
C ILE A 279 -16.15 9.40 3.07
N ALA A 280 -16.29 8.49 2.11
CA ALA A 280 -16.40 7.06 2.39
C ALA A 280 -15.16 6.52 3.13
N ILE A 281 -13.95 6.88 2.68
CA ILE A 281 -12.69 6.50 3.35
C ILE A 281 -12.64 7.06 4.77
N LEU A 282 -12.97 8.34 4.95
CA LEU A 282 -12.97 8.98 6.25
C LEU A 282 -14.00 8.34 7.20
N SER A 283 -15.20 8.03 6.71
CA SER A 283 -16.23 7.33 7.47
C SER A 283 -15.76 5.94 7.91
N CYS A 284 -15.09 5.18 7.06
CA CYS A 284 -14.51 3.88 7.41
C CYS A 284 -13.45 4.00 8.53
N ILE A 285 -12.60 5.02 8.44
CA ILE A 285 -11.55 5.28 9.44
C ILE A 285 -12.16 5.69 10.78
N VAL A 286 -13.14 6.59 10.76
CA VAL A 286 -13.90 7.02 11.94
C VAL A 286 -14.61 5.83 12.59
N MET A 287 -15.27 4.98 11.80
CA MET A 287 -15.91 3.75 12.30
C MET A 287 -14.91 2.77 12.92
N GLY A 288 -13.72 2.60 12.33
CA GLY A 288 -12.68 1.76 12.92
C GLY A 288 -12.11 2.33 14.22
N PHE A 289 -12.01 3.66 14.33
CA PHE A 289 -11.54 4.33 15.54
C PHE A 289 -12.55 4.22 16.69
N PHE A 290 -13.83 4.51 16.43
CA PHE A 290 -14.89 4.47 17.45
C PHE A 290 -15.43 3.06 17.71
N GLY A 291 -15.35 2.14 16.75
CA GLY A 291 -15.78 0.74 16.88
C GLY A 291 -14.69 -0.22 17.40
N GLY A 292 -13.42 0.20 17.43
CA GLY A 292 -12.28 -0.62 17.84
C GLY A 292 -11.78 -0.40 19.28
N GLY A 293 -12.33 0.57 20.00
CA GLY A 293 -11.94 0.88 21.38
C GLY A 293 -12.49 -0.14 22.38
N GLY A 294 -11.91 -1.33 22.48
CA GLY A 294 -12.25 -2.23 23.60
C GLY A 294 -11.58 -3.59 23.67
N HIS A 295 -11.29 -4.27 22.55
CA HIS A 295 -11.07 -5.74 22.63
C HIS A 295 -9.72 -6.29 22.19
N TYR A 296 -8.79 -5.48 21.65
CA TYR A 296 -7.48 -5.98 21.20
C TYR A 296 -6.31 -5.75 22.16
N PHE A 297 -6.47 -4.87 23.17
CA PHE A 297 -5.39 -4.49 24.06
C PHE A 297 -5.39 -5.23 25.42
N SER A 298 -6.36 -6.12 25.68
CA SER A 298 -6.48 -6.87 26.93
C SER A 298 -6.30 -8.38 26.75
N THR A 299 -5.09 -8.80 26.36
CA THR A 299 -4.63 -10.14 26.75
C THR A 299 -3.24 -10.03 27.35
N SER A 300 -3.19 -9.50 28.58
CA SER A 300 -2.12 -9.84 29.53
C SER A 300 -2.51 -11.14 30.22
N PRO A 301 -1.61 -12.13 30.39
CA PRO A 301 -1.92 -13.35 31.09
C PRO A 301 -1.90 -13.08 32.60
N ALA A 302 -3.06 -12.82 33.19
CA ALA A 302 -3.23 -12.84 34.63
C ALA A 302 -4.63 -13.39 34.94
N GLY A 303 -4.66 -14.59 35.53
CA GLY A 303 -5.91 -15.22 35.96
C GLY A 303 -5.73 -16.68 36.32
N ASN A 304 -5.12 -16.93 37.48
CA ASN A 304 -5.33 -18.16 38.24
C ASN A 304 -6.85 -18.36 38.44
N GLY A 305 -7.33 -19.59 38.27
CA GLY A 305 -8.71 -19.96 38.60
C GLY A 305 -9.10 -21.36 38.13
N CYS A 306 -8.98 -22.32 39.06
CA CYS A 306 -9.29 -23.75 39.01
C CYS A 306 -8.24 -24.67 38.38
#